data_AF-A0A7X2V4F0-F1
#
_entry.id   AF-A0A7X2V4F0-F1
#
_cell.length_a   1.000
_cell.length_b   1.000
_cell.length_c   1.000
_cell.angle_alpha   90.00
_cell.angle_beta   90.00
_cell.angle_gamma   90.00
#
_symmetry.space_group_name_H-M   'P 1'
#
loop_
_entity.id
_entity.type
_entity.pdbx_description
1 polymer ?
#
loop_
_entity_poly.entity_id
_entity_poly.type
_entity_poly.pdbx_seq_one_letter_code
_entity_poly.pdbx_strand_id
1 'polypeptide(L)'
;MQNTGHPSIQVKAFPKFIGLFFFSSAGVFLICLWVFVDALQFGSKYSLIGIVAGFAGMICGLYVFLHSSPGVFKNRRVIFEIIPGPEGRIQSSKKSVAIKDIKDLAIKRRGISLRSIFYEDLVIQTHQGKVVQMKTYNLVNDYLFNQQVEEYILPYMTPDAQAAYKRKFSQFPEEQVKI
;
A
#
# COMPACT_ATOMS: atom_id res chain seq x y z
N MET A 1 -13.17 -15.78 -30.28
CA MET A 1 -12.14 -14.77 -29.95
C MET A 1 -11.04 -15.50 -29.16
N GLN A 2 -9.93 -15.81 -29.81
CA GLN A 2 -8.82 -16.51 -29.18
C GLN A 2 -8.11 -15.57 -28.19
N ASN A 3 -8.09 -15.97 -26.93
CA ASN A 3 -7.37 -15.31 -25.85
C ASN A 3 -5.87 -15.52 -26.11
N THR A 4 -5.17 -14.52 -26.64
CA THR A 4 -3.69 -14.50 -26.77
C THR A 4 -3.03 -14.30 -25.40
N GLY A 5 -3.60 -14.92 -24.37
CA GLY A 5 -3.49 -14.49 -22.98
C GLY A 5 -2.15 -14.88 -22.39
N HIS A 6 -1.25 -13.91 -22.26
CA HIS A 6 -0.22 -14.01 -21.23
C HIS A 6 -0.90 -14.27 -19.88
N PRO A 7 -0.37 -15.19 -19.05
CA PRO A 7 -0.97 -15.48 -17.76
C PRO A 7 -1.03 -14.21 -16.90
N SER A 8 -2.17 -13.96 -16.25
CA SER A 8 -2.32 -12.84 -15.33
C SER A 8 -1.40 -13.01 -14.13
N ILE A 9 -0.54 -12.03 -13.88
CA ILE A 9 0.35 -12.00 -12.72
C ILE A 9 -0.42 -11.42 -11.53
N GLN A 10 -0.62 -12.24 -10.50
CA GLN A 10 -1.34 -11.83 -9.29
C GLN A 10 -0.41 -11.11 -8.33
N VAL A 11 -0.72 -9.85 -8.01
CA VAL A 11 -0.04 -9.13 -6.92
C VAL A 11 -0.76 -9.45 -5.62
N LYS A 12 -0.07 -10.20 -4.77
CA LYS A 12 -0.61 -10.73 -3.51
C LYS A 12 -0.15 -9.91 -2.31
N ALA A 13 -1.01 -9.85 -1.31
CA ALA A 13 -0.71 -9.33 0.01
C ALA A 13 0.42 -10.15 0.65
N PHE A 14 1.41 -9.46 1.19
CA PHE A 14 2.57 -10.04 1.84
C PHE A 14 2.19 -10.53 3.25
N PRO A 15 2.27 -11.85 3.53
CA PRO A 15 1.81 -12.43 4.79
C PRO A 15 2.40 -11.77 6.04
N LYS A 16 3.70 -11.41 5.99
CA LYS A 16 4.41 -10.82 7.13
C LYS A 16 3.85 -9.44 7.48
N PHE A 17 3.49 -8.63 6.48
CA PHE A 17 2.89 -7.30 6.71
C PHE A 17 1.49 -7.42 7.30
N ILE A 18 0.68 -8.36 6.82
CA ILE A 18 -0.64 -8.64 7.40
C ILE A 18 -0.52 -8.91 8.91
N GLY A 19 0.34 -9.86 9.31
CA GLY A 19 0.54 -10.20 10.72
C GLY A 19 1.09 -9.01 11.52
N LEU A 20 2.13 -8.37 11.01
CA LEU A 20 2.76 -7.22 11.67
C LEU A 20 1.75 -6.10 11.94
N PHE A 21 0.99 -5.66 10.94
CA PHE A 21 0.01 -4.58 11.11
C PHE A 21 -1.13 -4.97 12.05
N PHE A 22 -1.61 -6.22 11.98
CA PHE A 22 -2.68 -6.69 12.85
C PHE A 22 -2.26 -6.78 14.32
N PHE A 23 -1.15 -7.47 14.61
CA PHE A 23 -0.69 -7.64 15.99
C PHE A 23 -0.16 -6.33 16.60
N SER A 24 0.54 -5.51 15.81
CA SER A 24 1.02 -4.21 16.32
C SER A 24 -0.14 -3.26 16.64
N SER A 25 -1.17 -3.19 15.80
CA SER A 25 -2.35 -2.34 16.08
C SER A 25 -3.17 -2.81 17.27
N ALA A 26 -3.30 -4.12 17.47
CA ALA A 26 -3.90 -4.69 18.69
C ALA A 26 -3.08 -4.34 19.94
N GLY A 27 -1.75 -4.47 19.87
CA GLY A 27 -0.85 -4.10 20.96
C GLY A 27 -0.93 -2.62 21.32
N VAL A 28 -0.92 -1.73 20.32
CA VAL A 28 -1.11 -0.29 20.52
C VAL A 28 -2.44 0.00 21.21
N PHE A 29 -3.54 -0.62 20.75
CA PHE A 29 -4.84 -0.43 21.38
C PHE A 29 -4.82 -0.81 22.87
N LEU A 30 -4.25 -1.98 23.22
CA LEU A 30 -4.19 -2.46 24.60
C LEU A 30 -3.31 -1.60 25.49
N ILE A 31 -2.14 -1.16 25.00
CA ILE A 31 -1.24 -0.27 25.75
C ILE A 31 -1.92 1.08 25.99
N CYS A 32 -2.55 1.66 24.97
CA CYS A 32 -3.24 2.94 25.10
C CYS A 32 -4.48 2.85 26.01
N LEU A 33 -5.19 1.72 26.00
CA LEU A 33 -6.27 1.43 26.94
C LEU A 33 -5.74 1.39 28.38
N TRP A 34 -4.61 0.72 28.61
CA TRP A 34 -3.99 0.69 29.91
C TRP A 34 -3.59 2.08 30.40
N VAL A 35 -2.91 2.87 29.56
CA VAL A 35 -2.55 4.28 29.86
C VAL A 35 -3.78 5.13 30.17
N PHE A 36 -4.87 4.94 29.42
CA PHE A 36 -6.11 5.66 29.65
C PHE A 36 -6.72 5.33 31.01
N VAL A 37 -6.80 4.04 31.36
CA VAL A 37 -7.35 3.57 32.65
C VAL A 37 -6.47 4.02 33.82
N ASP A 38 -5.16 3.91 33.69
CA ASP A 38 -4.21 4.37 34.70
C ASP A 38 -4.33 5.88 34.93
N ALA A 39 -4.38 6.67 33.85
CA ALA A 39 -4.52 8.12 33.93
C ALA A 39 -5.84 8.55 34.63
N LEU A 40 -6.95 7.84 34.43
CA LEU A 40 -8.21 8.12 35.13
C LEU A 40 -8.12 7.93 36.66
N GLN A 41 -7.19 7.11 37.14
CA GLN A 41 -6.99 6.84 38.57
C GLN A 41 -6.04 7.86 39.22
N PHE A 42 -5.23 8.57 38.43
CA PHE A 42 -4.30 9.58 38.93
C PHE A 42 -4.97 10.96 39.10
N GLY A 43 -5.00 11.49 40.32
CA GLY A 43 -5.51 12.83 40.64
C GLY A 43 -4.56 14.00 40.28
N SER A 44 -3.73 13.86 39.24
CA SER A 44 -2.69 14.84 38.87
C SER A 44 -3.00 15.54 37.55
N LYS A 45 -2.44 16.74 37.31
CA LYS A 45 -2.58 17.47 36.03
C LYS A 45 -2.04 16.69 34.82
N TYR A 46 -1.11 15.76 35.05
CA TYR A 46 -0.60 14.85 34.00
C TYR A 46 -1.62 13.78 33.57
N SER A 47 -2.67 13.56 34.36
CA SER A 47 -3.80 12.68 34.03
C SER A 47 -4.48 13.11 32.74
N LEU A 48 -4.68 14.42 32.52
CA LEU A 48 -5.35 14.90 31.31
C LEU A 48 -4.56 14.53 30.03
N ILE A 49 -3.23 14.60 30.07
CA ILE A 49 -2.38 14.20 28.95
C ILE A 49 -2.51 12.69 28.71
N GLY A 50 -2.46 11.88 29.77
CA GLY A 50 -2.63 10.43 29.69
C GLY A 50 -4.01 10.02 29.14
N ILE A 51 -5.07 10.68 29.58
CA ILE A 51 -6.44 10.48 29.10
C ILE A 51 -6.53 10.81 27.60
N VAL A 52 -6.06 11.99 27.19
CA VAL A 52 -6.14 12.41 25.77
C VAL A 52 -5.28 11.52 24.88
N ALA A 53 -4.04 11.25 25.28
CA ALA A 53 -3.12 10.43 24.49
C ALA A 53 -3.59 8.97 24.43
N GLY A 54 -4.03 8.40 25.55
CA GLY A 54 -4.58 7.05 25.63
C GLY A 54 -5.82 6.90 24.74
N PHE A 55 -6.77 7.85 24.83
CA PHE A 55 -7.98 7.81 24.01
C PHE A 55 -7.68 7.96 22.51
N ALA A 56 -6.83 8.91 22.13
CA ALA A 56 -6.42 9.09 20.73
C ALA A 56 -5.70 7.84 20.19
N GLY A 57 -4.79 7.27 20.96
CA GLY A 57 -4.07 6.05 20.62
C GLY A 57 -5.00 4.84 20.46
N MET A 58 -6.01 4.70 21.32
CA MET A 58 -7.05 3.67 21.19
C MET A 58 -7.83 3.82 19.88
N ILE A 59 -8.27 5.02 19.52
CA ILE A 59 -8.99 5.24 18.25
C ILE A 59 -8.11 4.86 17.06
N CYS A 60 -6.85 5.30 17.05
CA CYS A 60 -5.91 5.00 15.98
C CYS A 60 -5.61 3.49 15.90
N GLY A 61 -5.30 2.85 17.02
CA GLY A 61 -5.03 1.42 17.11
C GLY A 61 -6.22 0.58 16.63
N LEU A 62 -7.42 0.90 17.12
CA LEU A 62 -8.66 0.23 16.70
C LEU A 62 -8.94 0.43 15.21
N TYR A 63 -8.76 1.65 14.69
CA TYR A 63 -8.95 1.95 13.28
C TYR A 63 -8.06 1.07 12.39
N VAL A 64 -6.76 1.00 12.70
CA VAL A 64 -5.79 0.20 11.93
C VAL A 64 -6.08 -1.29 12.09
N PHE A 65 -6.45 -1.74 13.30
CA PHE A 65 -6.79 -3.14 13.59
C PHE A 65 -7.98 -3.61 12.75
N LEU A 66 -9.08 -2.85 12.77
CA LEU A 66 -10.29 -3.19 12.01
C LEU A 66 -10.02 -3.24 10.51
N HIS A 67 -9.24 -2.32 9.96
CA HIS A 67 -8.94 -2.27 8.54
C HIS A 67 -7.89 -3.30 8.08
N SER A 68 -7.03 -3.76 8.99
CA SER A 68 -6.06 -4.84 8.72
C SER A 68 -6.68 -6.23 8.89
N SER A 69 -7.72 -6.36 9.71
CA SER A 69 -8.40 -7.62 10.01
C SER A 69 -8.84 -8.43 8.78
N PRO A 70 -9.39 -7.85 7.69
CA PRO A 70 -9.81 -8.65 6.54
C PRO A 70 -8.62 -9.31 5.85
N GLY A 71 -7.40 -8.75 5.96
CA GLY A 71 -6.19 -9.34 5.41
C GLY A 71 -5.77 -10.62 6.14
N VAL A 72 -6.05 -10.72 7.44
CA VAL A 72 -5.77 -11.91 8.26
C VAL A 72 -6.82 -12.99 8.01
N PHE A 73 -8.10 -12.60 7.99
CA PHE A 73 -9.22 -13.55 7.99
C PHE A 73 -9.74 -13.94 6.60
N LYS A 74 -9.43 -13.21 5.53
CA LYS A 74 -9.85 -13.59 4.16
C LYS A 74 -8.81 -14.48 3.46
N ASN A 75 -9.27 -15.59 2.89
CA ASN A 75 -8.44 -16.53 2.14
C ASN A 75 -7.92 -16.00 0.79
N ARG A 76 -8.51 -14.91 0.25
CA ARG A 76 -8.05 -14.30 -1.01
C ARG A 76 -7.10 -13.15 -0.72
N ARG A 77 -5.81 -13.37 -1.01
CA ARG A 77 -4.73 -12.40 -0.84
C ARG A 77 -4.40 -11.58 -2.09
N VAL A 78 -5.11 -11.79 -3.21
CA VAL A 78 -4.87 -11.02 -4.44
C VAL A 78 -5.44 -9.62 -4.28
N ILE A 79 -4.60 -8.60 -4.45
CA ILE A 79 -4.97 -7.19 -4.31
C ILE A 79 -5.37 -6.64 -5.69
N PHE A 80 -4.52 -6.90 -6.68
CA PHE A 80 -4.74 -6.58 -8.09
C PHE A 80 -3.93 -7.54 -8.96
N GLU A 81 -4.18 -7.50 -10.26
CA GLU A 81 -3.57 -8.35 -11.27
C GLU A 81 -2.91 -7.47 -12.33
N ILE A 82 -1.79 -7.95 -12.85
CA ILE A 82 -1.09 -7.38 -14.00
C ILE A 82 -1.31 -8.35 -15.15
N ILE A 83 -1.94 -7.87 -16.22
CA ILE A 83 -2.04 -8.60 -17.48
C ILE A 83 -0.99 -7.98 -18.40
N PRO A 84 0.14 -8.66 -18.66
CA PRO A 84 1.19 -8.10 -19.50
C PRO A 84 0.81 -8.17 -20.98
N GLY A 85 1.52 -7.40 -21.81
CA GLY A 85 1.36 -7.37 -23.25
C GLY A 85 1.00 -5.97 -23.80
N PRO A 86 0.96 -5.80 -25.14
CA PRO A 86 0.66 -4.52 -25.79
C PRO A 86 -0.71 -3.94 -25.42
N GLU A 87 -1.71 -4.82 -25.25
CA GLU A 87 -3.06 -4.48 -24.77
C GLU A 87 -3.26 -4.82 -23.27
N GLY A 88 -2.13 -4.93 -22.57
CA GLY A 88 -2.05 -5.26 -21.16
C GLY A 88 -2.64 -4.18 -20.27
N ARG A 89 -2.96 -4.57 -19.04
CA ARG A 89 -3.61 -3.70 -18.05
C ARG A 89 -3.29 -4.11 -16.63
N ILE A 90 -3.34 -3.14 -15.72
CA ILE A 90 -3.39 -3.36 -14.28
C ILE A 90 -4.85 -3.32 -13.88
N GLN A 91 -5.36 -4.37 -13.24
CA GLN A 91 -6.77 -4.47 -12.86
C GLN A 91 -6.97 -4.94 -11.43
N SER A 92 -7.96 -4.36 -10.78
CA SER A 92 -8.53 -4.79 -9.51
C SER A 92 -10.01 -5.07 -9.71
N SER A 93 -10.69 -5.60 -8.70
CA SER A 93 -12.14 -5.84 -8.75
C SER A 93 -12.99 -4.62 -9.11
N LYS A 94 -12.48 -3.39 -8.92
CA LYS A 94 -13.23 -2.14 -9.13
C LYS A 94 -12.66 -1.21 -10.19
N LYS A 95 -11.41 -1.42 -10.61
CA LYS A 95 -10.65 -0.45 -11.42
C LYS A 95 -9.74 -1.18 -12.38
N SER A 96 -9.62 -0.67 -13.59
CA SER A 96 -8.72 -1.20 -14.62
C SER A 96 -8.04 -0.04 -15.34
N VAL A 97 -6.75 -0.18 -15.65
CA VAL A 97 -5.94 0.82 -16.35
C VAL A 97 -5.06 0.11 -17.37
N ALA A 98 -5.15 0.49 -18.64
CA ALA A 98 -4.27 -0.05 -19.68
C ALA A 98 -2.83 0.41 -19.45
N ILE A 99 -1.86 -0.47 -19.68
CA ILE A 99 -0.44 -0.18 -19.41
C ILE A 99 0.05 0.99 -20.29
N LYS A 100 -0.40 1.04 -21.55
CA LYS A 100 -0.11 2.14 -22.49
C LYS A 100 -0.61 3.52 -22.05
N ASP A 101 -1.61 3.57 -21.17
CA ASP A 101 -2.14 4.85 -20.66
C ASP A 101 -1.38 5.35 -19.43
N ILE A 102 -0.47 4.55 -18.86
CA ILE A 102 0.26 4.86 -17.64
C ILE A 102 1.40 5.84 -17.93
N LYS A 103 1.28 7.04 -17.36
CA LYS A 103 2.35 8.04 -17.34
C LYS A 103 3.29 7.85 -16.15
N ASP A 104 2.71 7.52 -14.99
CA ASP A 104 3.48 7.24 -13.78
C ASP A 104 2.73 6.25 -12.88
N LEU A 105 3.47 5.44 -12.12
CA LEU A 105 2.91 4.58 -11.09
C LEU A 105 3.85 4.46 -9.89
N ALA A 106 3.29 4.32 -8.70
CA ALA A 106 4.03 4.03 -7.47
C ALA A 106 3.09 3.56 -6.37
N ILE A 107 3.60 2.78 -5.42
CA ILE A 107 2.97 2.63 -4.11
C ILE A 107 3.30 3.89 -3.31
N LYS A 108 2.28 4.64 -2.90
CA LYS A 108 2.46 5.86 -2.06
C LYS A 108 1.17 6.29 -1.40
N ARG A 109 1.30 7.17 -0.40
CA ARG A 109 0.17 7.89 0.20
C ARG A 109 -0.39 8.91 -0.79
N ARG A 110 -1.72 9.04 -0.81
CA ARG A 110 -2.39 10.11 -1.56
C ARG A 110 -3.70 10.53 -0.91
N GLY A 111 -3.93 11.84 -0.88
CA GLY A 111 -5.11 12.47 -0.30
C GLY A 111 -4.93 12.84 1.17
N ILE A 112 -5.96 13.48 1.74
CA ILE A 112 -5.96 14.02 3.12
C ILE A 112 -6.88 13.24 4.07
N SER A 113 -7.35 12.07 3.66
CA SER A 113 -8.24 11.24 4.48
C SER A 113 -7.47 10.57 5.62
N LEU A 114 -8.15 10.26 6.74
CA LEU A 114 -7.57 9.46 7.82
C LEU A 114 -6.91 8.17 7.30
N ARG A 115 -7.55 7.52 6.32
CA ARG A 115 -6.99 6.34 5.67
C ARG A 115 -5.64 6.63 4.99
N SER A 116 -5.53 7.75 4.29
CA SER A 116 -4.32 8.16 3.56
C SER A 116 -3.13 8.44 4.49
N ILE A 117 -3.39 8.68 5.79
CA ILE A 117 -2.34 8.84 6.82
C ILE A 117 -1.71 7.48 7.16
N PHE A 118 -2.54 6.44 7.28
CA PHE A 118 -2.09 5.11 7.71
C PHE A 118 -1.70 4.18 6.55
N TYR A 119 -2.24 4.39 5.35
CA TYR A 119 -2.13 3.45 4.25
C TYR A 119 -1.59 4.09 2.97
N GLU A 120 -0.68 3.36 2.35
CA GLU A 120 -0.19 3.55 1.00
C GLU A 120 -1.01 2.68 0.05
N ASP A 121 -1.14 3.18 -1.18
CA ASP A 121 -1.92 2.58 -2.24
C ASP A 121 -1.13 2.63 -3.54
N LEU A 122 -1.50 1.76 -4.48
CA LEU A 122 -1.02 1.88 -5.84
C LEU A 122 -1.68 3.11 -6.50
N VAL A 123 -0.89 4.13 -6.76
CA VAL A 123 -1.32 5.36 -7.42
C VAL A 123 -0.80 5.35 -8.85
N ILE A 124 -1.72 5.27 -9.81
CA ILE A 124 -1.43 5.31 -11.25
C ILE A 124 -1.88 6.67 -11.79
N GLN A 125 -0.96 7.40 -12.40
CA GLN A 125 -1.25 8.60 -13.19
C GLN A 125 -1.26 8.24 -14.67
N THR A 126 -2.27 8.70 -15.38
CA THR A 126 -2.41 8.46 -16.81
C THR A 126 -1.92 9.64 -17.64
N HIS A 127 -1.63 9.43 -18.93
CA HIS A 127 -1.28 10.51 -19.86
C HIS A 127 -2.40 11.56 -19.99
N GLN A 128 -3.65 11.16 -19.77
CA GLN A 128 -4.83 12.03 -19.77
C GLN A 128 -4.98 12.86 -18.47
N GLY A 129 -4.03 12.78 -17.54
CA GLY A 129 -4.08 13.48 -16.25
C GLY A 129 -5.01 12.84 -15.20
N LYS A 130 -5.75 11.78 -15.56
CA LYS A 130 -6.55 11.01 -14.61
C LYS A 130 -5.65 10.25 -13.65
N VAL A 131 -6.05 10.19 -12.38
CA VAL A 131 -5.36 9.41 -11.36
C VAL A 131 -6.26 8.32 -10.80
N VAL A 132 -5.77 7.10 -10.87
CA VAL A 132 -6.43 5.89 -10.38
C VAL A 132 -5.68 5.37 -9.15
N GLN A 133 -6.39 5.25 -8.03
CA GLN A 133 -5.85 4.68 -6.78
C GLN A 133 -6.42 3.28 -6.55
N MET A 134 -5.57 2.25 -6.47
CA MET A 134 -5.97 0.89 -6.10
C MET A 134 -5.54 0.62 -4.67
N LYS A 135 -6.49 0.18 -3.83
CA LYS A 135 -6.27 0.06 -2.39
C LYS A 135 -5.35 -1.13 -2.08
N THR A 136 -4.16 -0.88 -1.52
CA THR A 136 -3.20 -1.95 -1.18
C THR A 136 -3.03 -2.15 0.32
N TYR A 137 -3.41 -1.16 1.14
CA TYR A 137 -3.41 -1.25 2.61
C TYR A 137 -2.02 -1.61 3.20
N ASN A 138 -0.93 -1.13 2.60
CA ASN A 138 0.46 -1.49 2.96
C ASN A 138 0.77 -2.99 2.86
N LEU A 139 -0.04 -3.75 2.13
CA LEU A 139 0.13 -5.20 2.02
C LEU A 139 0.95 -5.60 0.81
N VAL A 140 1.24 -4.68 -0.12
CA VAL A 140 2.15 -4.95 -1.24
C VAL A 140 3.58 -4.80 -0.74
N ASN A 141 4.47 -5.70 -1.16
CA ASN A 141 5.89 -5.53 -0.97
C ASN A 141 6.43 -4.68 -2.12
N ASP A 142 6.88 -3.46 -1.82
CA ASP A 142 7.30 -2.48 -2.83
C ASP A 142 8.47 -2.97 -3.66
N TYR A 143 9.44 -3.68 -3.06
CA TYR A 143 10.56 -4.26 -3.80
C TYR A 143 10.09 -5.29 -4.82
N LEU A 144 9.28 -6.25 -4.38
CA LEU A 144 8.73 -7.29 -5.27
C LEU A 144 7.83 -6.67 -6.35
N PHE A 145 7.05 -5.64 -5.99
CA PHE A 145 6.21 -4.93 -6.93
C PHE A 145 7.04 -4.18 -7.98
N ASN A 146 8.12 -3.51 -7.59
CA ASN A 146 9.01 -2.83 -8.53
C ASN A 146 9.67 -3.81 -9.51
N GLN A 147 10.07 -5.00 -9.05
CA GLN A 147 10.54 -6.07 -9.94
C GLN A 147 9.45 -6.49 -10.95
N GLN A 148 8.21 -6.65 -10.50
CA GLN A 148 7.07 -6.95 -11.39
C GLN A 148 6.77 -5.80 -12.36
N VAL A 149 6.99 -4.55 -11.96
CA VAL A 149 6.86 -3.39 -12.84
C VAL A 149 7.91 -3.46 -13.94
N GLU A 150 9.17 -3.68 -13.60
CA GLU A 150 10.26 -3.77 -14.57
C GLU A 150 10.06 -4.92 -15.58
N GLU A 151 9.58 -6.07 -15.12
CA GLU A 151 9.40 -7.25 -15.97
C GLU A 151 8.12 -7.19 -16.82
N TYR A 152 6.99 -6.78 -16.23
CA TYR A 152 5.66 -7.00 -16.84
C TYR A 152 4.93 -5.73 -17.25
N ILE A 153 5.36 -4.56 -16.77
CA ILE A 153 4.67 -3.28 -17.04
C ILE A 153 5.55 -2.39 -17.91
N LEU A 154 6.78 -2.13 -17.48
CA LEU A 154 7.72 -1.20 -18.09
C LEU A 154 7.94 -1.45 -19.60
N PRO A 155 8.09 -2.69 -20.10
CA PRO A 155 8.29 -2.94 -21.53
C PRO A 155 7.12 -2.50 -22.42
N TYR A 156 5.92 -2.40 -21.83
CA TYR A 156 4.67 -2.06 -22.54
C TYR A 156 4.18 -0.64 -22.25
N MET A 157 4.91 0.12 -21.43
CA MET A 157 4.64 1.56 -21.22
C MET A 157 5.14 2.38 -22.40
N THR A 158 4.67 3.62 -22.52
CA THR A 158 5.18 4.56 -23.53
C THR A 158 6.65 4.94 -23.25
N PRO A 159 7.44 5.33 -24.27
CA PRO A 159 8.85 5.66 -24.09
C PRO A 159 9.11 6.77 -23.05
N ASP A 160 8.25 7.78 -22.99
CA ASP A 160 8.36 8.88 -22.00
C ASP A 160 8.10 8.39 -20.58
N ALA A 161 7.12 7.50 -20.38
CA ALA A 161 6.80 6.92 -19.09
C ALA A 161 7.89 5.93 -18.63
N GLN A 162 8.48 5.16 -19.55
CA GLN A 162 9.66 4.33 -19.28
C GLN A 162 10.86 5.17 -18.79
N ALA A 163 11.15 6.27 -19.49
CA ALA A 163 12.23 7.18 -19.11
C ALA A 163 11.94 7.87 -17.76
N ALA A 164 10.68 8.23 -17.49
CA ALA A 164 10.27 8.77 -16.19
C ALA A 164 10.47 7.76 -15.06
N TYR A 165 10.11 6.49 -15.27
CA TYR A 165 10.31 5.43 -14.28
C TYR A 165 11.79 5.22 -13.98
N LYS A 166 12.63 5.03 -15.01
CA LYS A 166 14.08 4.81 -14.84
C LYS A 166 14.76 5.93 -14.05
N ARG A 167 14.39 7.19 -14.32
CA ARG A 167 14.93 8.35 -13.58
C ARG A 167 14.70 8.31 -12.07
N LYS A 168 13.62 7.67 -11.59
CA LYS A 168 13.33 7.53 -10.16
C LYS A 168 14.35 6.64 -9.44
N PHE A 169 14.91 5.66 -10.13
CA PHE A 169 15.84 4.68 -9.57
C PHE A 169 17.30 5.04 -9.88
N SER A 170 17.58 5.71 -11.00
CA SER A 170 18.93 6.19 -11.34
C SER A 170 19.44 7.34 -10.46
N GLN A 171 18.58 7.97 -9.66
CA GLN A 171 18.97 9.04 -8.73
C GLN A 171 19.58 8.52 -7.42
N PHE A 172 19.67 7.20 -7.23
CA PHE A 172 20.46 6.57 -6.18
C PHE A 172 21.63 5.84 -6.85
N PRO A 173 22.85 6.41 -6.84
CA PRO A 173 24.00 5.67 -7.31
C PRO A 173 24.15 4.42 -6.46
N GLU A 174 24.37 3.28 -7.10
CA GLU A 174 24.85 2.06 -6.46
C GLU A 174 26.17 2.36 -5.73
N GLU A 175 26.10 2.71 -4.46
CA GLU A 175 27.25 2.62 -3.57
C GLU A 175 27.55 1.13 -3.31
N GLN A 176 28.38 0.60 -4.20
CA GLN A 176 29.32 -0.50 -4.03
C GLN A 176 28.95 -1.59 -3.01
N VAL A 177 28.43 -2.71 -3.52
CA VAL A 177 28.70 -4.03 -2.90
C VAL A 177 29.76 -4.73 -3.75
N LYS A 178 31.03 -4.33 -3.53
CA LYS A 178 32.14 -5.27 -3.60
C LYS A 178 32.32 -5.84 -2.21
N ILE A 179 31.92 -7.10 -2.02
CA ILE A 179 32.49 -7.97 -0.99
C ILE A 179 32.92 -9.24 -1.72
#